data_AF-A0A8R1IBS3-F1
#
_entry.id   AF-A0A8R1IBS3-F1
#
_cell.length_a   1.000
_cell.length_b   1.000
_cell.length_c   1.000
_cell.angle_alpha   90.00
_cell.angle_beta   90.00
_cell.angle_gamma   90.00
#
_symmetry.space_group_name_H-M   'P 1'
#
loop_
_entity.id
_entity.type
_entity.pdbx_description
1 polymer ?
#
loop_
_entity_poly.entity_id
_entity_poly.type
_entity_poly.pdbx_seq_one_letter_code
_entity_poly.pdbx_strand_id
1 'polypeptide(L)'
;MDLFNEFEISDDENDVNNEKIAENFEKYPKFTTNFHDKHWYRNALKDGQTPTAVIEIDLLRVADLFERGDFDEAKKILTNLRENTKNNRTHEIMLIDSILQCFIKRGEITPKESLQINELFQNYQKIIVDYGDQIQFLRTKAFYLLASSSPSQFDFKQTMALLCELCGSFDNWQIFDRCGPNLLNNVEKFGLKSKFEKILLYEIEQSRGFVKEELSRKLERIRNEKNELKEVIGEKEAVQILSLFHQDHHQHHHNPSDSAPSEFRAHESRSKNKMIPESEKENVIAQFRRRYPFFQF
;
A
#
# COMPACT_ATOMS: atom_id res chain seq x y z
N MET A 1 -25.71 -20.95 -29.64
CA MET A 1 -26.35 -21.77 -28.60
C MET A 1 -25.79 -21.31 -27.29
N ASP A 2 -26.66 -20.74 -26.46
CA ASP A 2 -26.32 -20.08 -25.20
C ASP A 2 -25.85 -21.08 -24.14
N LEU A 3 -24.63 -20.86 -23.64
CA LEU A 3 -23.99 -21.66 -22.60
C LEU A 3 -24.45 -21.24 -21.18
N PHE A 4 -25.69 -20.75 -21.05
CA PHE A 4 -26.25 -20.21 -19.80
C PHE A 4 -27.65 -20.75 -19.47
N ASN A 5 -28.10 -21.82 -20.14
CA ASN A 5 -29.42 -22.41 -19.89
C ASN A 5 -29.43 -23.66 -18.98
N GLU A 6 -28.32 -23.99 -18.29
CA GLU A 6 -28.27 -25.13 -17.36
C GLU A 6 -28.03 -24.71 -15.91
N PHE A 7 -28.77 -23.71 -15.44
CA PHE A 7 -29.05 -23.55 -14.01
C PHE A 7 -30.56 -23.55 -13.80
N GLU A 8 -31.16 -24.73 -13.98
CA GLU A 8 -32.42 -25.04 -13.32
C GLU A 8 -32.12 -25.29 -11.84
N ILE A 9 -32.53 -24.35 -11.00
CA ILE A 9 -32.69 -24.58 -9.57
C ILE A 9 -33.87 -25.54 -9.45
N SER A 10 -33.59 -26.83 -9.28
CA SER A 10 -34.61 -27.79 -8.83
C SER A 10 -34.64 -27.77 -7.31
N ASP A 11 -35.59 -27.01 -6.78
CA ASP A 11 -36.21 -27.29 -5.49
C ASP A 11 -36.93 -28.64 -5.63
N ASP A 12 -36.30 -29.71 -5.18
CA ASP A 12 -37.03 -30.92 -4.77
C ASP A 12 -36.33 -31.49 -3.53
N GLU A 13 -36.92 -31.16 -2.39
CA GLU A 13 -36.86 -31.98 -1.20
C GLU A 13 -37.21 -33.42 -1.58
N ASN A 14 -36.22 -34.30 -1.61
CA ASN A 14 -36.45 -35.72 -1.38
C ASN A 14 -35.38 -36.26 -0.46
N ASP A 15 -35.80 -36.36 0.81
CA ASP A 15 -35.37 -37.37 1.76
C ASP A 15 -35.01 -38.68 1.05
N VAL A 16 -33.83 -39.21 1.39
CA VAL A 16 -33.46 -40.64 1.51
C VAL A 16 -31.96 -40.74 1.18
N ASN A 17 -31.12 -40.49 2.19
CA ASN A 17 -29.80 -41.16 2.41
C ASN A 17 -28.93 -40.49 3.51
N ASN A 18 -29.49 -39.63 4.37
CA ASN A 18 -28.72 -38.97 5.43
C ASN A 18 -28.37 -39.86 6.64
N GLU A 19 -28.93 -41.08 6.75
CA GLU A 19 -28.71 -41.91 7.95
C GLU A 19 -27.32 -42.58 8.02
N LYS A 20 -26.69 -42.90 6.88
CA LYS A 20 -25.35 -43.56 6.89
C LYS A 20 -24.17 -42.60 7.07
N ILE A 21 -24.37 -41.31 6.86
CA ILE A 21 -23.32 -40.30 7.07
C ILE A 21 -23.33 -39.83 8.54
N ALA A 22 -24.47 -39.89 9.22
CA ALA A 22 -24.62 -39.41 10.60
C ALA A 22 -23.86 -40.24 11.66
N GLU A 23 -23.71 -41.56 11.47
CA GLU A 23 -23.08 -42.44 12.48
C GLU A 23 -21.55 -42.25 12.63
N ASN A 24 -20.88 -41.63 11.65
CA ASN A 24 -19.44 -41.35 11.74
C ASN A 24 -19.10 -39.95 12.28
N PHE A 25 -20.09 -39.09 12.53
CA PHE A 25 -19.90 -37.73 13.07
C PHE A 25 -19.88 -37.66 14.61
N GLU A 26 -20.24 -38.73 15.32
CA GLU A 26 -20.23 -38.75 16.80
C GLU A 26 -18.82 -38.84 17.42
N LYS A 27 -17.77 -39.07 16.62
CA LYS A 27 -16.40 -39.20 17.13
C LYS A 27 -15.63 -37.88 17.26
N TYR A 28 -16.18 -36.80 16.71
CA TYR A 28 -15.58 -35.47 16.80
C TYR A 28 -16.48 -34.56 17.61
N PRO A 29 -15.94 -33.73 18.54
CA PRO A 29 -16.74 -32.67 19.14
C PRO A 29 -17.38 -31.86 18.02
N LYS A 30 -18.71 -31.71 18.04
CA LYS A 30 -19.42 -30.84 17.08
C LYS A 30 -18.78 -29.46 17.16
N PHE A 31 -18.17 -29.01 16.08
CA PHE A 31 -17.68 -27.65 15.96
C PHE A 31 -18.90 -26.72 15.99
N THR A 32 -19.25 -26.22 17.17
CA THR A 32 -20.25 -25.16 17.33
C THR A 32 -19.58 -23.84 17.02
N THR A 33 -19.78 -23.34 15.81
CA THR A 33 -19.38 -21.99 15.45
C THR A 33 -20.23 -20.99 16.23
N ASN A 34 -19.64 -20.38 17.25
CA ASN A 34 -20.26 -19.22 17.88
C ASN A 34 -19.99 -17.97 17.03
N PHE A 35 -20.56 -17.94 15.82
CA PHE A 35 -20.42 -16.82 14.87
C PHE A 35 -21.03 -15.50 15.40
N HIS A 36 -21.65 -15.52 16.58
CA HIS A 36 -22.30 -14.36 17.20
C HIS A 36 -21.43 -13.62 18.23
N ASP A 37 -20.29 -14.17 18.65
CA ASP A 37 -19.35 -13.45 19.50
C ASP A 37 -18.29 -12.77 18.64
N LYS A 38 -18.36 -11.44 18.55
CA LYS A 38 -17.47 -10.58 17.76
C LYS A 38 -15.97 -10.81 18.06
N HIS A 39 -15.64 -11.48 19.16
CA HIS A 39 -14.29 -11.71 19.64
C HIS A 39 -13.99 -13.14 20.09
N TRP A 40 -14.70 -14.13 19.56
CA TRP A 40 -14.53 -15.56 19.90
C TRP A 40 -13.06 -16.02 19.85
N TYR A 41 -12.28 -15.49 18.91
CA TYR A 41 -10.87 -15.81 18.71
C TYR A 41 -9.97 -15.42 19.89
N ARG A 42 -10.34 -14.43 20.71
CA ARG A 42 -9.50 -13.97 21.83
C ARG A 42 -9.22 -15.07 22.86
N ASN A 43 -10.23 -15.88 23.14
CA ASN A 43 -10.17 -16.96 24.15
C ASN A 43 -10.18 -18.36 23.53
N ALA A 44 -10.12 -18.47 22.19
CA ALA A 44 -10.12 -19.76 21.51
C ALA A 44 -8.93 -20.64 21.96
N LEU A 45 -9.24 -21.85 22.42
CA LEU A 45 -8.24 -22.85 22.76
C LEU A 45 -7.62 -23.41 21.47
N LYS A 46 -6.30 -23.52 21.45
CA LYS A 46 -5.55 -24.08 20.30
C LYS A 46 -5.40 -25.60 20.38
N ASP A 47 -5.58 -26.16 21.57
CA ASP A 47 -5.38 -27.58 21.82
C ASP A 47 -6.39 -28.42 21.03
N GLY A 48 -5.87 -29.43 20.31
CA GLY A 48 -6.68 -30.30 19.45
C GLY A 48 -7.15 -29.67 18.13
N GLN A 49 -6.75 -28.42 17.82
CA GLN A 49 -7.07 -27.76 16.56
C GLN A 49 -6.09 -28.13 15.44
N THR A 50 -6.53 -27.97 14.19
CA THR A 50 -5.65 -28.14 13.03
C THR A 50 -4.63 -27.00 12.97
N PRO A 51 -3.43 -27.22 12.39
CA PRO A 51 -2.45 -26.15 12.21
C PRO A 51 -3.00 -24.91 11.49
N THR A 52 -3.86 -25.11 10.49
CA THR A 52 -4.52 -24.01 9.76
C THR A 52 -5.44 -23.19 10.66
N ALA A 53 -6.27 -23.86 11.47
CA ALA A 53 -7.16 -23.18 12.42
C ALA A 53 -6.38 -22.41 13.49
N VAL A 54 -5.26 -22.97 13.97
CA VAL A 54 -4.38 -22.27 14.93
C VAL A 54 -3.80 -20.99 14.31
N ILE A 55 -3.32 -21.05 13.07
CA ILE A 55 -2.78 -19.90 12.34
C ILE A 55 -3.87 -18.83 12.17
N GLU A 56 -5.08 -19.22 11.75
CA GLU A 56 -6.19 -18.29 11.55
C GLU A 56 -6.60 -17.58 12.85
N ILE A 57 -6.70 -18.32 13.97
CA ILE A 57 -6.94 -17.75 15.30
C ILE A 57 -5.87 -16.71 15.63
N ASP A 58 -4.60 -17.01 15.37
CA ASP A 58 -3.50 -16.08 15.64
C ASP A 58 -3.53 -14.85 14.75
N LEU A 59 -3.86 -14.97 13.47
CA LEU A 59 -4.02 -13.83 12.57
C LEU A 59 -5.19 -12.93 12.98
N LEU A 60 -6.31 -13.50 13.44
CA LEU A 60 -7.44 -12.73 13.98
C LEU A 60 -7.06 -11.99 15.27
N ARG A 61 -6.29 -12.63 16.15
CA ARG A 61 -5.75 -11.98 17.37
C ARG A 61 -4.79 -10.86 17.03
N VAL A 62 -3.91 -11.05 16.05
CA VAL A 62 -3.00 -9.99 15.58
C VAL A 62 -3.79 -8.79 15.08
N ALA A 63 -4.84 -8.99 14.28
CA ALA A 63 -5.68 -7.89 13.79
C ALA A 63 -6.31 -7.10 14.96
N ASP A 64 -6.88 -7.79 15.94
CA ASP A 64 -7.46 -7.16 17.14
C ASP A 64 -6.43 -6.40 17.98
N LEU A 65 -5.25 -6.99 18.21
CA LEU A 65 -4.16 -6.32 18.93
C LEU A 65 -3.69 -5.08 18.19
N PHE A 66 -3.57 -5.15 16.87
CA PHE A 66 -3.17 -4.03 16.03
C PHE A 66 -4.19 -2.88 16.08
N GLU A 67 -5.49 -3.19 16.02
CA GLU A 67 -6.57 -2.19 16.16
C GLU A 67 -6.57 -1.52 17.54
N ARG A 68 -6.16 -2.25 18.58
CA ARG A 68 -6.05 -1.76 19.96
C ARG A 68 -4.75 -1.00 20.25
N GLY A 69 -3.81 -0.98 19.29
CA GLY A 69 -2.50 -0.35 19.46
C GLY A 69 -1.48 -1.19 20.21
N ASP A 70 -1.76 -2.48 20.45
CA ASP A 70 -0.90 -3.39 21.21
C ASP A 70 0.13 -4.08 20.29
N PHE A 71 0.98 -3.24 19.66
CA PHE A 71 1.86 -3.64 18.56
C PHE A 71 2.94 -4.64 18.96
N ASP A 72 3.39 -4.65 20.21
CA ASP A 72 4.44 -5.56 20.66
C ASP A 72 3.96 -7.01 20.80
N GLU A 73 2.75 -7.24 21.32
CA GLU A 73 2.18 -8.59 21.38
C GLU A 73 1.77 -9.06 19.98
N ALA A 74 1.23 -8.18 19.13
CA ALA A 74 0.97 -8.49 17.72
C ALA A 74 2.25 -8.94 17.00
N LYS A 75 3.34 -8.19 17.16
CA LYS A 75 4.66 -8.51 16.61
C LYS A 75 5.17 -9.87 17.09
N LYS A 76 4.99 -10.19 18.38
CA LYS A 76 5.43 -11.47 18.95
C LYS A 76 4.69 -12.66 18.34
N ILE A 77 3.37 -12.56 18.16
CA ILE A 77 2.59 -13.60 17.46
C ILE A 77 3.05 -13.73 16.01
N LEU A 78 3.19 -12.62 15.29
CA LEU A 78 3.65 -12.61 13.90
C LEU A 78 5.06 -13.20 13.73
N THR A 79 5.98 -12.87 14.64
CA THR A 79 7.35 -13.42 14.64
C THR A 79 7.32 -14.93 14.87
N ASN A 80 6.50 -15.38 15.82
CA ASN A 80 6.34 -16.81 16.09
C ASN A 80 5.76 -17.57 14.89
N LEU A 81 4.73 -17.03 14.23
CA LEU A 81 4.17 -17.59 13.01
C LEU A 81 5.26 -17.68 11.93
N ARG A 82 5.99 -16.59 11.68
CA ARG A 82 7.05 -16.57 10.66
C ARG A 82 8.13 -17.62 10.87
N GLU A 83 8.56 -17.84 12.12
CA GLU A 83 9.66 -18.77 12.45
C GLU A 83 9.22 -20.23 12.54
N ASN A 84 7.97 -20.49 12.97
CA ASN A 84 7.53 -21.84 13.33
C ASN A 84 6.51 -22.45 12.37
N THR A 85 6.04 -21.71 11.36
CA THR A 85 5.15 -22.25 10.32
C THR A 85 5.85 -22.34 8.98
N LYS A 86 5.50 -23.37 8.19
CA LYS A 86 5.97 -23.49 6.81
C LYS A 86 5.22 -22.47 5.95
N ASN A 87 5.85 -21.34 5.69
CA ASN A 87 5.27 -20.25 4.91
C ASN A 87 5.61 -20.39 3.43
N ASN A 88 4.61 -20.17 2.56
CA ASN A 88 4.90 -19.91 1.15
C ASN A 88 5.36 -18.46 1.00
N ARG A 89 5.83 -18.09 -0.20
CA ARG A 89 6.32 -16.74 -0.49
C ARG A 89 5.32 -15.64 -0.11
N THR A 90 4.06 -15.79 -0.49
CA THR A 90 3.02 -14.80 -0.25
C THR A 90 2.76 -14.61 1.25
N HIS A 91 2.71 -15.69 2.02
CA HIS A 91 2.59 -15.64 3.47
C HIS A 91 3.83 -15.00 4.11
N GLU A 92 5.03 -15.33 3.62
CA GLU A 92 6.28 -14.73 4.12
C GLU A 92 6.30 -13.22 3.89
N ILE A 93 5.90 -12.75 2.71
CA ILE A 93 5.74 -11.32 2.40
C ILE A 93 4.75 -10.67 3.37
N MET A 94 3.56 -11.26 3.54
CA MET A 94 2.53 -10.75 4.44
C MET A 94 3.02 -10.65 5.89
N LEU A 95 3.72 -11.68 6.38
CA LEU A 95 4.24 -11.70 7.74
C LEU A 95 5.34 -10.65 7.94
N ILE A 96 6.30 -10.56 7.01
CA ILE A 96 7.36 -9.53 7.07
C ILE A 96 6.74 -8.13 7.06
N ASP A 97 5.81 -7.86 6.13
CA ASP A 97 5.15 -6.56 6.03
C ASP A 97 4.39 -6.23 7.32
N SER A 98 3.63 -7.18 7.88
CA SER A 98 2.87 -6.99 9.12
C SER A 98 3.78 -6.72 10.33
N ILE A 99 4.93 -7.40 10.42
CA ILE A 99 5.94 -7.14 11.46
C ILE A 99 6.52 -5.74 11.30
N LEU A 100 6.86 -5.33 10.07
CA LEU A 100 7.36 -3.98 9.78
C LEU A 100 6.31 -2.92 10.15
N GLN A 101 5.03 -3.15 9.84
CA GLN A 101 3.94 -2.24 10.23
C GLN A 101 3.81 -2.10 11.75
N CYS A 102 4.01 -3.17 12.53
CA CYS A 102 4.03 -3.08 13.99
C CYS A 102 5.13 -2.12 14.49
N PHE A 103 6.34 -2.22 13.94
CA PHE A 103 7.43 -1.28 14.28
C PHE A 103 7.09 0.16 13.89
N ILE A 104 6.60 0.36 12.67
CA ILE A 104 6.27 1.68 12.12
C ILE A 104 5.18 2.36 12.96
N LYS A 105 4.12 1.62 13.31
CA LYS A 105 2.97 2.18 14.05
C LYS A 105 3.26 2.46 15.52
N ARG A 106 4.16 1.69 16.14
CA ARG A 106 4.60 1.93 17.52
C ARG A 106 5.35 3.25 17.65
N GLY A 107 6.02 3.73 16.60
CA GLY A 107 6.62 5.08 16.55
C GLY A 107 7.94 5.24 17.32
N GLU A 108 8.36 4.25 18.08
CA GLU A 108 9.64 4.23 18.79
C GLU A 108 10.49 3.06 18.27
N ILE A 109 11.61 3.34 17.60
CA ILE A 109 12.50 2.31 17.04
C ILE A 109 13.84 2.38 17.76
N THR A 110 14.19 1.33 18.51
CA THR A 110 15.49 1.24 19.17
C THR A 110 16.60 0.85 18.19
N PRO A 111 17.89 1.12 18.50
CA PRO A 111 19.00 0.69 17.65
C PRO A 111 19.04 -0.81 17.36
N LYS A 112 18.67 -1.64 18.35
CA LYS A 112 18.57 -3.10 18.19
C LYS A 112 17.49 -3.48 17.18
N GLU A 113 16.34 -2.81 17.24
CA GLU A 113 15.23 -3.06 16.32
C GLU A 113 15.52 -2.54 14.93
N SER A 114 16.31 -1.47 14.78
CA SER A 114 16.78 -1.00 13.47
C SER A 114 17.55 -2.09 12.70
N LEU A 115 18.41 -2.87 13.39
CA LEU A 115 19.10 -4.01 12.77
C LEU A 115 18.11 -5.08 12.28
N GLN A 116 17.14 -5.44 13.13
CA GLN A 116 16.10 -6.41 12.80
C GLN A 116 15.24 -5.94 11.61
N ILE A 117 14.86 -4.65 11.60
CA ILE A 117 14.08 -4.06 10.52
C ILE A 117 14.86 -4.07 9.21
N ASN A 118 16.16 -3.76 9.23
CA ASN A 118 17.01 -3.84 8.05
C ASN A 118 17.09 -5.27 7.51
N GLU A 119 17.20 -6.27 8.38
CA GLU A 119 17.17 -7.67 7.97
C GLU A 119 15.81 -8.06 7.36
N LEU A 120 14.70 -7.61 7.96
CA LEU A 120 13.36 -7.81 7.40
C LEU A 120 13.21 -7.19 6.01
N PHE A 121 13.69 -5.96 5.79
CA PHE A 121 13.66 -5.34 4.46
C PHE A 121 14.54 -6.09 3.44
N GLN A 122 15.71 -6.57 3.84
CA GLN A 122 16.56 -7.40 2.96
C GLN A 122 15.88 -8.72 2.59
N ASN A 123 15.22 -9.37 3.56
CA ASN A 123 14.49 -10.60 3.34
C ASN A 123 13.26 -10.37 2.45
N TYR A 124 12.52 -9.28 2.68
CA TYR A 124 11.41 -8.87 1.82
C TYR A 124 11.92 -8.66 0.38
N GLN A 125 12.97 -7.88 0.18
CA GLN A 125 13.48 -7.57 -1.16
C GLN A 125 13.89 -8.83 -1.95
N LYS A 126 14.42 -9.87 -1.28
CA LYS A 126 14.81 -11.15 -1.93
C LYS A 126 13.64 -11.97 -2.44
N ILE A 127 12.44 -11.76 -1.89
CA ILE A 127 11.26 -12.58 -2.18
C ILE A 127 10.20 -11.84 -3.00
N ILE A 128 10.43 -10.57 -3.37
CA ILE A 128 9.59 -9.82 -4.32
C ILE A 128 9.64 -10.53 -5.68
N VAL A 129 8.48 -10.85 -6.24
CA VAL A 129 8.40 -11.51 -7.56
C VAL A 129 7.50 -10.74 -8.51
N ASP A 130 6.50 -10.05 -7.99
CA ASP A 130 5.60 -9.26 -8.80
C ASP A 130 5.60 -7.77 -8.43
N TYR A 131 4.86 -7.02 -9.23
CA TYR A 131 4.75 -5.58 -9.11
C TYR A 131 3.94 -5.15 -7.87
N GLY A 132 2.96 -5.96 -7.45
CA GLY A 132 2.19 -5.69 -6.24
C GLY A 132 3.09 -5.76 -5.00
N ASP A 133 3.91 -6.81 -4.94
CA ASP A 133 4.93 -6.99 -3.90
C ASP A 133 5.90 -5.78 -3.86
N GLN A 134 6.34 -5.28 -5.02
CA GLN A 134 7.24 -4.13 -5.11
C GLN A 134 6.60 -2.82 -4.64
N ILE A 135 5.32 -2.57 -4.99
CA ILE A 135 4.59 -1.39 -4.47
C ILE A 135 4.46 -1.47 -2.96
N GLN A 136 4.03 -2.62 -2.43
CA GLN A 136 3.82 -2.80 -1.00
C GLN A 136 5.14 -2.61 -0.23
N PHE A 137 6.22 -3.21 -0.72
CA PHE A 137 7.57 -3.02 -0.17
C PHE A 137 7.97 -1.54 -0.12
N LEU A 138 7.82 -0.80 -1.23
CA LEU A 138 8.21 0.61 -1.31
C LEU A 138 7.33 1.50 -0.41
N ARG A 139 6.03 1.21 -0.31
CA ARG A 139 5.12 1.92 0.62
C ARG A 139 5.55 1.70 2.07
N THR A 140 5.80 0.45 2.47
CA THR A 140 6.25 0.13 3.82
C THR A 140 7.62 0.74 4.12
N LYS A 141 8.54 0.72 3.15
CA LYS A 141 9.83 1.40 3.27
C LYS A 141 9.68 2.91 3.43
N ALA A 142 8.79 3.55 2.67
CA ALA A 142 8.53 4.97 2.82
C ALA A 142 8.02 5.31 4.22
N PHE A 143 7.06 4.54 4.76
CA PHE A 143 6.57 4.73 6.12
C PHE A 143 7.63 4.47 7.20
N TYR A 144 8.50 3.47 7.02
CA TYR A 144 9.62 3.24 7.92
C TYR A 144 10.60 4.41 7.94
N LEU A 145 10.99 4.92 6.77
CA LEU A 145 11.91 6.06 6.68
C LEU A 145 11.36 7.28 7.41
N LEU A 146 10.04 7.44 7.47
CA LEU A 146 9.37 8.51 8.20
C LEU A 146 9.28 8.28 9.70
N ALA A 147 9.11 7.04 10.14
CA ALA A 147 9.07 6.66 11.55
C ALA A 147 10.46 6.61 12.19
N SER A 148 11.52 6.61 11.38
CA SER A 148 12.92 6.65 11.86
C SER A 148 13.21 7.94 12.64
N SER A 149 13.97 7.82 13.72
CA SER A 149 14.43 8.98 14.51
C SER A 149 15.34 9.92 13.74
N SER A 150 16.01 9.42 12.70
CA SER A 150 16.86 10.20 11.79
C SER A 150 16.48 9.87 10.34
N PRO A 151 15.37 10.45 9.83
CA PRO A 151 14.86 10.12 8.51
C PRO A 151 15.83 10.63 7.43
N SER A 152 16.31 9.71 6.58
CA SER A 152 17.14 10.05 5.43
C SER A 152 16.27 10.70 4.36
N GLN A 153 16.40 12.01 4.19
CA GLN A 153 15.70 12.77 3.16
C GLN A 153 15.96 12.19 1.76
N PHE A 154 17.22 11.82 1.50
CA PHE A 154 17.64 11.24 0.22
C PHE A 154 16.93 9.91 -0.05
N ASP A 155 16.99 8.97 0.91
CA ASP A 155 16.40 7.64 0.73
C ASP A 155 14.87 7.72 0.64
N PHE A 156 14.26 8.63 1.38
CA PHE A 156 12.83 8.87 1.31
C PHE A 156 12.43 9.36 -0.08
N LYS A 157 13.11 10.40 -0.60
CA LYS A 157 12.85 10.92 -1.94
C LYS A 157 13.06 9.85 -3.01
N GLN A 158 14.12 9.05 -2.95
CA GLN A 158 14.34 7.95 -3.89
C GLN A 158 13.23 6.89 -3.82
N THR A 159 12.82 6.52 -2.61
CA THR A 159 11.74 5.54 -2.40
C THR A 159 10.43 6.07 -2.98
N MET A 160 10.09 7.34 -2.73
CA MET A 160 8.89 7.98 -3.28
C MET A 160 8.95 8.16 -4.79
N ALA A 161 10.12 8.49 -5.35
CA ALA A 161 10.31 8.55 -6.80
C ALA A 161 10.00 7.20 -7.44
N LEU A 162 10.64 6.12 -6.97
CA LEU A 162 10.37 4.77 -7.46
C LEU A 162 8.89 4.38 -7.31
N LEU A 163 8.29 4.69 -6.16
CA LEU A 163 6.89 4.37 -5.88
C LEU A 163 5.92 5.11 -6.82
N CYS A 164 6.11 6.41 -7.02
CA CYS A 164 5.28 7.23 -7.91
C CYS A 164 5.51 6.91 -9.40
N GLU A 165 6.71 6.51 -9.78
CA GLU A 165 7.04 6.02 -11.13
C GLU A 165 6.38 4.68 -11.42
N LEU A 166 6.47 3.74 -10.48
CA LEU A 166 5.81 2.44 -10.59
C LEU A 166 4.30 2.60 -10.65
N CYS A 167 3.75 3.34 -9.69
CA CYS A 167 2.33 3.50 -9.49
C CYS A 167 2.03 4.97 -9.19
N GLY A 168 1.57 5.70 -10.19
CA GLY A 168 1.15 7.09 -10.04
C GLY A 168 -0.14 7.30 -9.24
N SER A 169 -0.57 6.31 -8.44
CA SER A 169 -1.81 6.37 -7.67
C SER A 169 -1.87 7.58 -6.77
N PHE A 170 -3.08 8.11 -6.60
CA PHE A 170 -3.38 9.22 -5.70
C PHE A 170 -2.83 8.98 -4.29
N ASP A 171 -2.95 7.75 -3.77
CA ASP A 171 -2.48 7.39 -2.43
C ASP A 171 -0.96 7.54 -2.26
N ASN A 172 -0.19 7.23 -3.30
CA ASN A 172 1.27 7.36 -3.23
C ASN A 172 1.70 8.82 -3.18
N TRP A 173 1.07 9.67 -3.98
CA TRP A 173 1.29 11.11 -3.93
C TRP A 173 0.84 11.72 -2.61
N GLN A 174 -0.24 11.19 -2.02
CA GLN A 174 -0.70 11.57 -0.70
C GLN A 174 0.29 11.18 0.42
N ILE A 175 0.97 10.03 0.31
CA ILE A 175 2.06 9.66 1.22
C ILE A 175 3.18 10.70 1.10
N PHE A 176 3.55 11.08 -0.13
CA PHE A 176 4.58 12.10 -0.36
C PHE A 176 4.17 13.44 0.28
N ASP A 177 2.92 13.84 0.07
CA ASP A 177 2.38 15.13 0.52
C ASP A 177 2.25 15.24 2.04
N ARG A 178 1.69 14.22 2.70
CA ARG A 178 1.47 14.20 4.15
C ARG A 178 2.77 14.16 4.94
N CYS A 179 3.80 13.57 4.36
CA CYS A 179 5.01 13.21 5.10
C CYS A 179 6.26 13.96 4.64
N GLY A 180 6.20 14.59 3.47
CA GLY A 180 7.21 15.53 2.96
C GLY A 180 7.44 16.81 3.78
N PRO A 181 6.54 17.34 4.64
CA PRO A 181 6.77 18.63 5.30
C PRO A 181 8.06 18.73 6.12
N ASN A 182 8.56 17.62 6.67
CA ASN A 182 9.81 17.60 7.43
C ASN A 182 11.04 17.21 6.60
N LEU A 183 10.82 16.72 5.37
CA LEU A 183 11.85 16.17 4.49
C LEU A 183 11.99 16.93 3.17
N LEU A 184 11.24 18.00 2.97
CA LEU A 184 11.26 18.80 1.75
C LEU A 184 11.53 20.25 2.09
N ASN A 185 12.24 20.97 1.23
CA ASN A 185 12.34 22.42 1.31
C ASN A 185 11.05 23.09 0.77
N ASN A 186 10.89 24.41 0.94
CA ASN A 186 9.65 25.09 0.54
C ASN A 186 9.38 25.05 -0.97
N VAL A 187 10.42 25.04 -1.80
CA VAL A 187 10.34 24.91 -3.26
C VAL A 187 9.78 23.53 -3.64
N GLU A 188 10.32 22.48 -3.03
CA GLU A 188 9.88 21.10 -3.22
C GLU A 188 8.44 20.90 -2.76
N LYS A 189 8.08 21.44 -1.60
CA LYS A 189 6.70 21.41 -1.10
C LYS A 189 5.75 22.10 -2.07
N PHE A 190 6.11 23.28 -2.58
CA PHE A 190 5.27 24.01 -3.53
C PHE A 190 5.06 23.22 -4.83
N GLY A 191 6.13 22.65 -5.37
CA GLY A 191 6.05 21.78 -6.56
C GLY A 191 5.19 20.54 -6.32
N LEU A 192 5.38 19.86 -5.18
CA LEU A 192 4.58 18.71 -4.79
C LEU A 192 3.09 19.06 -4.64
N LYS A 193 2.75 20.15 -3.94
CA LYS A 193 1.37 20.63 -3.79
C LYS A 193 0.75 20.98 -5.14
N SER A 194 1.51 21.58 -6.05
CA SER A 194 1.06 21.87 -7.42
C SER A 194 0.76 20.60 -8.22
N LYS A 195 1.61 19.57 -8.10
CA LYS A 195 1.35 18.27 -8.73
C LYS A 195 0.13 17.58 -8.10
N PHE A 196 0.04 17.59 -6.78
CA PHE A 196 -1.05 16.95 -6.07
C PHE A 196 -2.40 17.61 -6.31
N GLU A 197 -2.43 18.95 -6.47
CA GLU A 197 -3.61 19.70 -6.92
C GLU A 197 -4.12 19.18 -8.27
N LYS A 198 -3.23 18.99 -9.26
CA LYS A 198 -3.61 18.46 -10.58
C LYS A 198 -4.20 17.06 -10.49
N ILE A 199 -3.64 16.19 -9.64
CA ILE A 199 -4.15 14.83 -9.44
C ILE A 199 -5.52 14.88 -8.75
N LEU A 200 -5.68 15.71 -7.71
CA LEU A 200 -6.95 15.88 -7.00
C LEU A 200 -8.07 16.36 -7.91
N LEU A 201 -7.79 17.32 -8.80
CA LEU A 201 -8.77 17.81 -9.77
C LEU A 201 -9.28 16.67 -10.65
N TYR A 202 -8.38 15.84 -11.16
CA TYR A 202 -8.75 14.66 -11.96
C TYR A 202 -9.60 13.66 -11.16
N GLU A 203 -9.20 13.32 -9.92
CA GLU A 203 -9.96 12.40 -9.07
C GLU A 203 -11.36 12.94 -8.73
N ILE A 204 -11.49 14.26 -8.51
CA ILE A 204 -12.78 14.93 -8.26
C ILE A 204 -13.70 14.86 -9.47
N GLU A 205 -13.17 15.01 -10.68
CA GLU A 205 -13.95 14.90 -11.92
C GLU A 205 -14.55 13.50 -12.10
N GLN A 206 -13.82 12.47 -11.68
CA GLN A 206 -14.28 11.07 -11.75
C GLN A 206 -15.14 10.63 -10.56
N SER A 207 -15.13 11.39 -9.46
CA SER A 207 -15.84 11.05 -8.23
C SER A 207 -17.28 11.57 -8.20
N ARG A 208 -18.13 10.94 -7.37
CA ARG A 208 -19.52 11.36 -7.15
C ARG A 208 -19.89 11.31 -5.67
N GLY A 209 -20.92 12.07 -5.31
CA GLY A 209 -21.49 12.10 -3.95
C GLY A 209 -20.46 12.47 -2.88
N PHE A 210 -20.52 11.77 -1.74
CA PHE A 210 -19.68 12.01 -0.56
C PHE A 210 -18.18 12.00 -0.87
N VAL A 211 -17.72 11.11 -1.75
CA VAL A 211 -16.28 11.04 -2.12
C VAL A 211 -15.84 12.32 -2.81
N LYS A 212 -16.67 12.86 -3.71
CA LYS A 212 -16.38 14.12 -4.40
C LYS A 212 -16.29 15.28 -3.42
N GLU A 213 -17.18 15.33 -2.43
CA GLU A 213 -17.20 16.36 -1.40
C GLU A 213 -15.93 16.31 -0.52
N GLU A 214 -15.51 15.11 -0.11
CA GLU A 214 -14.27 14.92 0.67
C GLU A 214 -13.04 15.35 -0.13
N LEU A 215 -12.93 14.94 -1.39
CA LEU A 215 -11.83 15.32 -2.26
C LEU A 215 -11.81 16.83 -2.53
N SER A 216 -12.98 17.46 -2.67
CA SER A 216 -13.11 18.91 -2.87
C SER A 216 -12.63 19.69 -1.63
N ARG A 217 -13.02 19.27 -0.43
CA ARG A 217 -12.50 19.86 0.83
C ARG A 217 -10.98 19.72 0.95
N LYS A 218 -10.44 18.57 0.52
CA LYS A 218 -9.00 18.35 0.51
C LYS A 218 -8.30 19.24 -0.51
N LEU A 219 -8.87 19.45 -1.69
CA LEU A 219 -8.36 20.35 -2.72
C LEU A 219 -8.27 21.80 -2.22
N GLU A 220 -9.29 22.29 -1.51
CA GLU A 220 -9.26 23.63 -0.90
C GLU A 220 -8.12 23.78 0.10
N ARG A 221 -7.91 22.78 0.97
CA ARG A 221 -6.77 22.78 1.90
C ARG A 221 -5.42 22.84 1.17
N ILE A 222 -5.24 22.01 0.14
CA ILE A 222 -4.01 22.00 -0.66
C ILE A 222 -3.78 23.35 -1.36
N ARG A 223 -4.84 23.99 -1.86
CA ARG A 223 -4.75 25.32 -2.48
C ARG A 223 -4.31 26.39 -1.48
N ASN A 224 -4.85 26.37 -0.27
CA ASN A 224 -4.45 27.30 0.78
C ASN A 224 -2.98 27.12 1.15
N GLU A 225 -2.56 25.89 1.46
CA GLU A 225 -1.15 25.57 1.77
C GLU A 225 -0.21 25.93 0.61
N LYS A 226 -0.64 25.70 -0.64
CA LYS A 226 0.13 26.09 -1.84
C LYS A 226 0.28 27.61 -1.94
N ASN A 227 -0.77 28.37 -1.65
CA ASN A 227 -0.73 29.84 -1.70
C ASN A 227 0.16 30.41 -0.58
N GLU A 228 0.11 29.85 0.63
CA GLU A 228 1.04 30.20 1.71
C GLU A 228 2.50 29.93 1.29
N LEU A 229 2.77 28.77 0.69
CA LEU A 229 4.10 28.45 0.17
C LEU A 229 4.53 29.40 -0.96
N LYS A 230 3.59 29.83 -1.81
CA LYS A 230 3.84 30.78 -2.89
C LYS A 230 4.35 32.12 -2.37
N GLU A 231 3.76 32.61 -1.28
CA GLU A 231 4.19 33.84 -0.61
C GLU A 231 5.61 33.72 -0.04
N VAL A 232 5.96 32.53 0.48
CA VAL A 232 7.28 32.26 1.06
C VAL A 232 8.39 32.16 0.01
N ILE A 233 8.16 31.45 -1.10
CA ILE A 233 9.18 31.28 -2.17
C ILE A 233 9.21 32.44 -3.17
N GLY A 234 8.12 33.22 -3.24
CA GLY A 234 7.97 34.36 -4.14
C GLY A 234 7.48 34.00 -5.54
N GLU A 235 6.82 34.97 -6.18
CA GLU A 235 6.12 34.79 -7.47
C GLU A 235 7.03 34.27 -8.59
N LYS A 236 8.27 34.77 -8.68
CA LYS A 236 9.20 34.38 -9.75
C LYS A 236 9.54 32.90 -9.71
N GLU A 237 9.85 32.39 -8.51
CA GLU A 237 10.20 30.99 -8.31
C GLU A 237 8.97 30.09 -8.50
N ALA A 238 7.81 30.52 -8.00
CA ALA A 238 6.54 29.82 -8.23
C ALA A 238 6.20 29.69 -9.73
N VAL A 239 6.35 30.76 -10.52
CA VAL A 239 6.13 30.74 -11.97
C VAL A 239 7.11 29.81 -12.67
N GLN A 240 8.38 29.81 -12.27
CA GLN A 240 9.38 28.88 -12.82
C GLN A 240 8.96 27.43 -12.57
N ILE A 241 8.64 27.06 -11.33
CA ILE A 241 8.21 25.68 -10.99
C ILE A 241 6.96 25.29 -11.77
N LEU A 242 5.96 26.18 -11.87
CA LEU A 242 4.75 25.93 -12.64
C LEU A 242 5.03 25.76 -14.14
N SER A 243 5.98 26.51 -14.70
CA SER A 243 6.37 26.39 -16.11
C SER A 243 7.03 25.05 -16.44
N LEU A 244 7.75 24.45 -15.49
CA LEU A 244 8.40 23.14 -15.66
C LEU A 244 7.37 22.02 -15.89
N PHE A 245 6.18 22.12 -15.28
CA PHE A 245 5.09 21.18 -15.55
C PHE A 245 4.48 21.30 -16.95
N HIS A 246 4.68 22.42 -17.66
CA HIS A 246 4.11 22.65 -18.99
C HIS A 246 5.07 22.26 -20.12
N GLN A 247 6.38 22.21 -19.86
CA GLN A 247 7.38 21.82 -20.86
C GLN A 247 7.30 20.33 -21.26
N ASP A 248 6.83 19.47 -20.37
CA ASP A 248 6.68 18.02 -20.63
C ASP A 248 5.60 17.68 -21.69
N HIS A 249 4.65 18.58 -21.96
CA HIS A 249 3.61 18.32 -22.98
C HIS A 249 4.12 18.44 -24.42
N HIS A 250 5.30 19.04 -24.66
CA HIS A 250 5.79 19.33 -26.01
C HIS A 250 7.04 18.56 -26.45
N GLN A 251 7.71 17.81 -25.57
CA GLN A 251 8.95 17.08 -25.93
C GLN A 251 8.77 15.58 -26.23
N HIS A 252 7.56 15.03 -26.08
CA HIS A 252 7.27 13.64 -26.46
C HIS A 252 6.53 13.53 -27.80
N HIS A 253 7.07 14.12 -28.87
CA HIS A 253 6.79 13.64 -30.23
C HIS A 253 7.76 12.50 -30.57
N HIS A 254 7.51 11.33 -29.98
CA HIS A 254 7.94 10.07 -30.57
C HIS A 254 6.93 9.64 -31.64
N ASN A 255 7.42 8.90 -32.63
CA ASN A 255 6.76 8.58 -33.89
C ASN A 255 5.28 8.15 -33.77
N PRO A 256 4.44 8.44 -34.78
CA PRO A 256 2.97 8.29 -34.71
C PRO A 256 2.45 6.85 -34.73
N SER A 257 3.31 5.83 -34.57
CA SER A 257 2.90 4.42 -34.58
C SER A 257 2.57 3.85 -33.21
N ASP A 258 2.87 4.57 -32.12
CA ASP A 258 2.52 4.19 -30.75
C ASP A 258 1.70 5.32 -30.10
N SER A 259 0.44 5.43 -30.50
CA SER A 259 -0.51 6.37 -29.91
C SER A 259 -0.95 5.92 -28.52
N ALA A 260 -0.20 6.31 -27.49
CA ALA A 260 -0.79 6.52 -26.16
C ALA A 260 -1.61 7.82 -26.22
N PRO A 261 -2.93 7.79 -25.94
CA PRO A 261 -3.74 8.99 -25.98
C PRO A 261 -3.38 9.92 -24.83
N SER A 262 -3.56 11.21 -25.10
CA SER A 262 -3.43 12.41 -24.25
C SER A 262 -4.36 12.43 -23.02
N GLU A 263 -4.62 11.28 -22.39
CA GLU A 263 -5.42 11.15 -21.18
C GLU A 263 -4.52 10.59 -20.09
N PHE A 264 -4.24 11.36 -19.04
CA PHE A 264 -3.75 10.81 -17.78
C PHE A 264 -4.83 9.85 -17.25
N ARG A 265 -4.80 8.59 -17.69
CA ARG A 265 -5.68 7.57 -17.16
C ARG A 265 -5.09 7.08 -15.86
N ALA A 266 -5.79 7.31 -14.74
CA ALA A 266 -5.60 6.52 -13.52
C ALA A 266 -5.78 5.00 -13.78
N HIS A 267 -6.32 4.63 -14.95
CA HIS A 267 -6.51 3.27 -15.44
C HIS A 267 -5.53 2.85 -16.54
N GLU A 268 -4.43 3.59 -16.75
CA GLU A 268 -3.21 3.02 -17.36
C GLU A 268 -2.46 2.12 -16.37
N SER A 269 -3.20 1.36 -15.58
CA SER A 269 -2.82 0.04 -15.08
C SER A 269 -2.75 -0.96 -16.26
N ARG A 270 -1.99 -0.61 -17.31
CA ARG A 270 -1.53 -1.61 -18.28
C ARG A 270 -0.40 -2.37 -17.59
N SER A 271 -0.73 -3.61 -17.26
CA SER A 271 0.12 -4.65 -16.64
C SER A 271 1.35 -5.05 -17.48
N LYS A 272 2.16 -4.09 -17.92
CA LYS A 272 3.36 -4.32 -18.74
C LYS A 272 4.63 -3.68 -18.18
N ASN A 273 4.68 -3.36 -16.90
CA ASN A 273 5.92 -2.90 -16.28
C ASN A 273 6.45 -4.02 -15.37
N LYS A 274 7.48 -4.71 -15.86
CA LYS A 274 8.26 -5.68 -15.08
C LYS A 274 8.80 -4.98 -13.83
N MET A 275 8.98 -5.72 -12.74
CA MET A 275 9.69 -5.25 -11.53
C MET A 275 10.91 -4.43 -11.94
N ILE A 276 11.08 -3.22 -11.39
CA ILE A 276 12.26 -2.39 -11.70
C ILE A 276 13.50 -3.17 -11.25
N PRO A 277 14.37 -3.63 -12.17
CA PRO A 277 15.62 -4.28 -11.80
C PRO A 277 16.51 -3.32 -11.00
N GLU A 278 17.33 -3.84 -10.10
CA GLU A 278 18.23 -3.02 -9.28
C GLU A 278 19.11 -2.09 -10.14
N SER A 279 19.61 -2.61 -11.28
CA SER A 279 20.42 -1.87 -12.25
C SER A 279 19.69 -0.73 -12.96
N GLU A 280 18.35 -0.71 -12.93
CA GLU A 280 17.55 0.31 -13.62
C GLU A 280 16.97 1.36 -12.67
N LYS A 281 17.08 1.17 -11.34
CA LYS A 281 16.53 2.11 -10.35
C LYS A 281 17.04 3.53 -10.53
N GLU A 282 18.34 3.69 -10.78
CA GLU A 282 18.94 5.01 -11.01
C GLU A 282 18.37 5.70 -12.26
N ASN A 283 18.13 4.94 -13.33
CA ASN A 283 17.54 5.46 -14.56
C ASN A 283 16.09 5.89 -14.33
N VAL A 284 15.31 5.11 -13.59
CA VAL A 284 13.92 5.46 -13.24
C VAL A 284 13.88 6.70 -12.36
N ILE A 285 14.77 6.81 -11.37
CA ILE A 285 14.89 8.01 -10.53
C ILE A 285 15.31 9.22 -11.38
N ALA A 286 16.21 9.05 -12.34
CA ALA A 286 16.61 10.11 -13.25
C ALA A 286 15.44 10.57 -14.15
N GLN A 287 14.60 9.66 -14.62
CA GLN A 287 13.37 10.00 -15.36
C GLN A 287 12.39 10.79 -14.47
N PHE A 288 12.18 10.35 -13.23
CA PHE A 288 11.37 11.09 -12.25
C PHE A 288 11.89 12.51 -12.04
N ARG A 289 13.22 12.66 -11.87
CA ARG A 289 13.87 13.98 -11.71
C ARG A 289 13.67 14.89 -12.92
N ARG A 290 13.69 14.33 -14.14
CA ARG A 290 13.43 15.12 -15.36
C ARG A 290 12.00 15.63 -15.41
N ARG A 291 11.03 14.80 -15.02
CA ARG A 291 9.59 15.17 -14.97
C ARG A 291 9.24 16.12 -13.83
N TYR A 292 9.95 15.98 -12.70
CA TYR A 292 9.73 16.76 -11.50
C TYR A 292 11.04 17.43 -11.04
N PRO A 293 11.56 18.39 -11.84
CA PRO A 293 12.88 19.01 -11.62
C PRO A 293 12.96 19.87 -10.36
N PHE A 294 11.83 20.15 -9.71
CA PHE A 294 11.78 20.86 -8.44
C PHE A 294 12.22 19.98 -7.25
N PHE A 295 12.32 18.66 -7.41
CA PHE A 295 12.91 17.79 -6.39
C PHE A 295 14.44 17.78 -6.44
N GLN A 296 15.05 18.14 -5.32
CA GLN A 296 16.49 18.08 -5.11
C GLN A 296 16.80 16.76 -4.37
N PHE A 297 17.53 15.86 -5.03
CA PHE A 297 17.97 14.60 -4.44
C PHE A 297 19.41 14.73 -3.99
#